data_AF-A0A963B9Q1-F1
#
_entry.id   AF-A0A963B9Q1-F1
#
_cell.length_a   1.000
_cell.length_b   1.000
_cell.length_c   1.000
_cell.angle_alpha   90.00
_cell.angle_beta   90.00
_cell.angle_gamma   90.00
#
_symmetry.space_group_name_H-M   'P 1'
#
loop_
_entity.id
_entity.type
_entity.pdbx_description
1 polymer ?
#
loop_
_entity_poly.entity_id
_entity_poly.type
_entity_poly.pdbx_seq_one_letter_code
_entity_poly.pdbx_strand_id
1 'polypeptide(L)'
;DIDLTDRDELENFLMAYIFFAGVFEGCWFYNGFSPIFALQRRGLMKGTAEQLQYIMRDEVLHASFGIRVAKQIMIEENIRPDPKALAEMWAECEAAEADYAGYILRDPILGYSREDHVGQYRFIANRRARSLGFDEPYPGAEPTLTWLDEQANLRKEKNFFETRVTEYQAGGLKWE
;
A
#
# COMPACT_ATOMS: atom_id res chain seq x y z
N ASP A 1 -26.78 -8.60 -6.65
CA ASP A 1 -25.74 -8.74 -7.69
C ASP A 1 -25.55 -7.42 -8.38
N ILE A 2 -24.32 -7.17 -8.84
CA ILE A 2 -23.99 -6.01 -9.67
C ILE A 2 -24.25 -6.40 -11.12
N ASP A 3 -25.09 -5.63 -11.82
CA ASP A 3 -25.35 -5.76 -13.25
C ASP A 3 -24.39 -4.87 -14.04
N LEU A 4 -23.31 -5.46 -14.56
CA LEU A 4 -22.31 -4.73 -15.35
C LEU A 4 -22.80 -4.34 -16.75
N THR A 5 -24.00 -4.74 -17.15
CA THR A 5 -24.62 -4.29 -18.40
C THR A 5 -25.34 -2.95 -18.24
N ASP A 6 -25.68 -2.57 -17.00
CA ASP A 6 -26.16 -1.25 -16.67
C ASP A 6 -24.98 -0.26 -16.55
N ARG A 7 -25.12 0.92 -17.17
CA ARG A 7 -24.03 1.88 -17.28
C ARG A 7 -23.70 2.52 -15.92
N ASP A 8 -24.71 2.80 -15.11
CA ASP A 8 -24.53 3.44 -13.82
C ASP A 8 -23.89 2.46 -12.83
N GLU A 9 -24.32 1.19 -12.84
CA GLU A 9 -23.72 0.13 -12.01
C GLU A 9 -22.27 -0.18 -12.43
N LEU A 10 -21.97 -0.18 -13.72
CA LEU A 10 -20.61 -0.35 -14.24
C LEU A 10 -19.68 0.80 -13.81
N GLU A 11 -20.13 2.05 -13.90
CA GLU A 11 -19.35 3.21 -13.48
C GLU A 11 -19.10 3.21 -11.97
N ASN A 12 -20.11 2.84 -11.17
CA ASN A 12 -19.97 2.65 -9.73
C ASN A 12 -18.97 1.52 -9.39
N PHE A 13 -19.04 0.40 -10.10
CA PHE A 13 -18.10 -0.70 -9.94
C PHE A 13 -16.67 -0.24 -10.26
N LEU A 14 -16.47 0.47 -11.37
CA LEU A 14 -15.17 0.99 -11.76
C LEU A 14 -14.60 1.92 -10.69
N MET A 15 -15.40 2.85 -10.15
CA MET A 15 -14.97 3.73 -9.07
C MET A 15 -14.57 2.96 -7.81
N ALA A 16 -15.41 2.01 -7.37
CA ALA A 16 -15.11 1.16 -6.22
C ALA A 16 -13.84 0.32 -6.42
N TYR A 17 -13.63 -0.18 -7.65
CA TYR A 17 -12.48 -1.00 -7.98
C TYR A 17 -11.19 -0.19 -8.09
N ILE A 18 -11.26 1.05 -8.59
CA ILE A 18 -10.15 2.01 -8.55
C ILE A 18 -9.77 2.36 -7.11
N PHE A 19 -10.76 2.60 -6.24
CA PHE A 19 -10.50 2.78 -4.81
C PHE A 19 -9.77 1.55 -4.23
N PHE A 20 -10.30 0.35 -4.45
CA PHE A 20 -9.70 -0.89 -3.94
C PHE A 20 -8.25 -1.08 -4.42
N ALA A 21 -8.02 -1.06 -5.74
CA ALA A 21 -6.69 -1.35 -6.29
C ALA A 21 -5.70 -0.18 -6.12
N GLY A 22 -6.18 1.05 -6.32
CA GLY A 22 -5.36 2.25 -6.35
C GLY A 22 -5.07 2.80 -4.96
N VAL A 23 -6.07 2.82 -4.08
CA VAL A 23 -5.96 3.39 -2.72
C VAL A 23 -5.73 2.30 -1.69
N PHE A 24 -6.65 1.34 -1.55
CA PHE A 24 -6.64 0.39 -0.44
C PHE A 24 -5.38 -0.49 -0.47
N GLU A 25 -5.20 -1.24 -1.55
CA GLU A 25 -4.02 -2.09 -1.78
C GLU A 25 -2.79 -1.24 -2.15
N GLY A 26 -3.01 -0.26 -3.05
CA GLY A 26 -1.93 0.50 -3.68
C GLY A 26 -1.28 1.58 -2.82
N CYS A 27 -2.00 2.15 -1.85
CA CYS A 27 -1.53 3.22 -0.98
C CYS A 27 -1.59 2.84 0.51
N TRP A 28 -2.76 2.49 1.05
CA TRP A 28 -2.94 2.29 2.49
C TRP A 28 -2.16 1.09 3.03
N PHE A 29 -2.22 -0.08 2.40
CA PHE A 29 -1.40 -1.21 2.86
C PHE A 29 0.09 -0.92 2.69
N TYR A 30 0.49 -0.42 1.52
CA TYR A 30 1.89 -0.09 1.25
C TYR A 30 2.46 0.93 2.27
N ASN A 31 1.74 2.02 2.53
CA ASN A 31 2.16 3.06 3.46
C ASN A 31 1.96 2.66 4.93
N GLY A 32 0.91 1.92 5.24
CA GLY A 32 0.53 1.45 6.57
C GLY A 32 1.55 0.53 7.22
N PHE A 33 2.41 -0.13 6.44
CA PHE A 33 3.51 -0.95 6.97
C PHE A 33 4.74 -0.12 7.38
N SER A 34 4.86 1.11 6.87
CA SER A 34 6.06 1.93 7.07
C SER A 34 6.37 2.31 8.54
N PRO A 35 5.41 2.46 9.48
CA PRO A 35 5.75 2.65 10.91
C PRO A 35 6.53 1.46 11.49
N ILE A 36 6.16 0.22 11.13
CA ILE A 36 6.88 -0.98 11.59
C ILE A 36 8.24 -1.08 10.93
N PHE A 37 8.37 -0.69 9.67
CA PHE A 37 9.67 -0.62 8.99
C PHE A 37 10.60 0.44 9.59
N ALA A 38 10.06 1.58 10.04
CA ALA A 38 10.83 2.58 10.78
C ALA A 38 11.40 2.01 12.09
N LEU A 39 10.61 1.19 12.81
CA LEU A 39 11.09 0.45 13.98
C LEU A 39 12.14 -0.62 13.61
N GLN A 40 11.96 -1.33 12.50
CA GLN A 40 12.91 -2.33 11.99
C GLN A 40 14.28 -1.74 11.71
N ARG A 41 14.34 -0.55 11.11
CA ARG A 41 15.60 0.17 10.84
C ARG A 41 16.38 0.51 12.10
N ARG A 42 15.71 0.53 13.25
CA ARG A 42 16.30 0.72 14.58
C ARG A 42 16.58 -0.61 15.31
N GLY A 43 16.36 -1.73 14.63
CA GLY A 43 16.55 -3.07 15.17
C GLY A 43 15.39 -3.60 16.01
N LEU A 44 14.23 -2.94 15.99
CA LEU A 44 13.02 -3.33 16.74
C LEU A 44 12.02 -4.07 15.83
N MET A 45 11.13 -4.89 16.39
CA MET A 45 10.04 -5.55 15.66
C MET A 45 10.47 -6.33 14.40
N LYS A 46 11.71 -6.84 14.35
CA LYS A 46 12.30 -7.45 13.15
C LYS A 46 11.47 -8.60 12.58
N GLY A 47 10.89 -9.45 13.43
CA GLY A 47 10.05 -10.56 13.01
C GLY A 47 8.74 -10.10 12.38
N THR A 48 8.06 -9.14 12.99
CA THR A 48 6.84 -8.53 12.42
C THR A 48 7.15 -7.84 11.09
N ALA A 49 8.24 -7.09 11.02
CA ALA A 49 8.64 -6.40 9.81
C ALA A 49 8.97 -7.38 8.67
N GLU A 50 9.58 -8.53 8.97
CA GLU A 50 9.79 -9.60 7.98
C GLU A 50 8.47 -10.17 7.45
N GLN A 51 7.48 -10.40 8.31
CA GLN A 51 6.15 -10.82 7.85
C GLN A 51 5.48 -9.76 6.96
N LEU A 52 5.55 -8.48 7.35
CA LEU A 52 5.01 -7.38 6.56
C LEU A 52 5.74 -7.18 5.23
N GLN A 53 7.04 -7.51 5.15
CA GLN A 53 7.76 -7.52 3.87
C GLN A 53 7.24 -8.59 2.91
N TYR A 54 6.83 -9.75 3.40
CA TYR A 54 6.20 -10.77 2.56
C TYR A 54 4.85 -10.27 2.05
N ILE A 55 4.00 -9.76 2.96
CA ILE A 55 2.69 -9.20 2.59
C ILE A 55 2.85 -8.09 1.55
N MET A 56 3.76 -7.14 1.78
CA MET A 56 3.95 -6.01 0.86
C MET A 56 4.36 -6.44 -0.57
N ARG A 57 5.04 -7.59 -0.74
CA ARG A 57 5.35 -8.11 -2.08
C ARG A 57 4.08 -8.56 -2.80
N ASP A 58 3.16 -9.18 -2.07
CA ASP A 58 1.87 -9.60 -2.60
C ASP A 58 1.00 -8.37 -2.91
N GLU A 59 0.94 -7.38 -2.02
CA GLU A 59 0.20 -6.13 -2.22
C GLU A 59 0.66 -5.34 -3.46
N VAL A 60 1.96 -5.33 -3.74
CA VAL A 60 2.48 -4.70 -4.97
C VAL A 60 1.94 -5.40 -6.22
N LEU A 61 1.83 -6.74 -6.18
CA LEU A 61 1.25 -7.51 -7.27
C LEU A 61 -0.26 -7.27 -7.37
N HIS A 62 -0.99 -7.30 -6.26
CA HIS A 62 -2.43 -7.04 -6.22
C HIS A 62 -2.78 -5.67 -6.78
N ALA A 63 -2.12 -4.61 -6.30
CA ALA A 63 -2.32 -3.26 -6.80
C ALA A 63 -1.97 -3.14 -8.29
N SER A 64 -0.87 -3.76 -8.74
CA SER A 64 -0.48 -3.74 -10.16
C SER A 64 -1.49 -4.45 -11.07
N PHE A 65 -2.05 -5.57 -10.61
CA PHE A 65 -3.07 -6.32 -11.31
C PHE A 65 -4.38 -5.53 -11.35
N GLY A 66 -4.85 -5.04 -10.20
CA GLY A 66 -6.09 -4.27 -10.10
C GLY A 66 -6.05 -2.99 -10.94
N ILE A 67 -4.92 -2.27 -10.96
CA ILE A 67 -4.75 -1.11 -11.85
C ILE A 67 -4.87 -1.50 -13.33
N ARG A 68 -4.31 -2.66 -13.74
CA ARG A 68 -4.44 -3.13 -15.12
C ARG A 68 -5.88 -3.50 -15.46
N VAL A 69 -6.59 -4.16 -14.55
CA VAL A 69 -8.00 -4.50 -14.72
C VAL A 69 -8.85 -3.23 -14.85
N ALA A 70 -8.68 -2.26 -13.95
CA ALA A 70 -9.40 -0.97 -14.03
C ALA A 70 -9.17 -0.26 -15.38
N LYS A 71 -7.92 -0.26 -15.86
CA LYS A 71 -7.58 0.29 -17.18
C LYS A 71 -8.23 -0.47 -18.32
N GLN A 72 -8.25 -1.79 -18.22
CA GLN A 72 -8.85 -2.62 -19.27
C GLN A 72 -10.36 -2.38 -19.36
N ILE A 73 -11.06 -2.28 -18.21
CA ILE A 73 -12.48 -1.92 -18.16
C ILE A 73 -12.71 -0.56 -18.83
N MET A 74 -11.92 0.47 -18.49
CA MET A 74 -12.03 1.79 -19.12
C MET A 74 -11.86 1.74 -20.65
N ILE A 75 -10.97 0.87 -21.15
CA ILE A 75 -10.71 0.72 -22.59
C ILE A 75 -11.84 -0.03 -23.29
N GLU A 76 -12.27 -1.18 -22.75
CA GLU A 76 -13.26 -2.06 -23.38
C GLU A 76 -14.65 -1.41 -23.41
N GLU A 77 -15.03 -0.73 -22.33
CA GLU A 77 -16.36 -0.12 -22.18
C GLU A 77 -16.40 1.35 -22.61
N ASN A 78 -15.25 1.89 -23.01
CA ASN A 78 -15.04 3.29 -23.37
C ASN A 78 -15.63 4.24 -22.31
N ILE A 79 -15.31 3.98 -21.05
CA ILE A 79 -15.69 4.80 -19.88
C ILE A 79 -14.48 5.45 -19.24
N ARG A 80 -14.71 6.60 -18.62
CA ARG A 80 -13.76 7.27 -17.74
C ARG A 80 -14.50 7.73 -16.49
N PRO A 81 -13.94 7.54 -15.30
CA PRO A 81 -14.53 8.11 -14.10
C PRO A 81 -14.57 9.64 -14.18
N ASP A 82 -15.58 10.23 -13.54
CA ASP A 82 -15.65 11.68 -13.36
C ASP A 82 -14.40 12.18 -12.61
N PRO A 83 -13.61 13.10 -13.19
CA PRO A 83 -12.46 13.69 -12.52
C PRO A 83 -12.79 14.30 -11.17
N LYS A 84 -14.00 14.85 -10.99
CA LYS A 84 -14.44 15.41 -9.72
C LYS A 84 -14.63 14.33 -8.66
N ALA A 85 -15.33 13.24 -8.99
CA ALA A 85 -15.52 12.11 -8.09
C ALA A 85 -14.18 11.45 -7.72
N LEU A 86 -13.24 11.35 -8.66
CA LEU A 86 -11.88 10.88 -8.37
C LEU A 86 -11.16 11.81 -7.38
N ALA A 87 -11.22 13.13 -7.58
CA ALA A 87 -10.59 14.10 -6.69
C ALA A 87 -11.19 14.05 -5.28
N GLU A 88 -12.51 13.92 -5.16
CA GLU A 88 -13.23 13.75 -3.89
C GLU A 88 -12.78 12.45 -3.19
N MET A 89 -12.73 11.32 -3.91
CA MET A 89 -12.23 10.05 -3.38
C MET A 89 -10.80 10.18 -2.83
N TRP A 90 -9.88 10.79 -3.58
CA TRP A 90 -8.50 10.97 -3.10
C TRP A 90 -8.44 11.82 -1.84
N ALA A 91 -9.19 12.93 -1.78
CA ALA A 91 -9.24 13.82 -0.63
C ALA A 91 -9.80 13.13 0.62
N GLU A 92 -10.89 12.37 0.49
CA GLU A 92 -11.45 11.57 1.59
C GLU A 92 -10.45 10.53 2.09
N CYS A 93 -9.73 9.88 1.18
CA CYS A 93 -8.76 8.85 1.54
C CYS A 93 -7.53 9.42 2.24
N GLU A 94 -7.09 10.63 1.87
CA GLU A 94 -6.01 11.33 2.55
C GLU A 94 -6.43 11.83 3.93
N ALA A 95 -7.66 12.32 4.08
CA ALA A 95 -8.21 12.68 5.38
C ALA A 95 -8.23 11.47 6.32
N ALA A 96 -8.70 10.31 5.84
CA ALA A 96 -8.70 9.07 6.60
C ALA A 96 -7.28 8.62 6.98
N GLU A 97 -6.32 8.69 6.06
CA GLU A 97 -4.92 8.37 6.34
C GLU A 97 -4.30 9.34 7.35
N ALA A 98 -4.62 10.64 7.25
CA ALA A 98 -4.12 11.66 8.16
C ALA A 98 -4.68 11.47 9.58
N ASP A 99 -5.93 11.06 9.72
CA ASP A 99 -6.57 10.72 10.99
C ASP A 99 -5.96 9.44 11.58
N TYR A 100 -5.78 8.40 10.76
CA TYR A 100 -5.09 7.17 11.15
C TYR A 100 -3.67 7.48 11.66
N ALA A 101 -2.88 8.22 10.89
CA ALA A 101 -1.52 8.62 11.25
C ALA A 101 -1.50 9.44 12.55
N GLY A 102 -2.45 10.37 12.72
CA GLY A 102 -2.60 11.14 13.96
C GLY A 102 -2.95 10.28 15.18
N TYR A 103 -3.71 9.20 14.97
CA TYR A 103 -4.05 8.26 16.03
C TYR A 103 -2.87 7.38 16.44
N ILE A 104 -2.14 6.81 15.47
CA ILE A 104 -1.03 5.88 15.73
C ILE A 104 0.28 6.59 16.10
N LEU A 105 0.46 7.85 15.70
CA LEU A 105 1.66 8.67 15.92
C LEU A 105 1.30 9.94 16.70
N ARG A 106 0.71 9.79 17.89
CA ARG A 106 0.45 10.92 18.79
C ARG A 106 1.73 11.69 19.12
N ASP A 107 2.81 10.93 19.32
CA ASP A 107 4.17 11.43 19.41
C ASP A 107 4.98 10.84 18.25
N PRO A 108 5.89 11.62 17.62
CA PRO A 108 6.75 11.11 16.57
C PRO A 108 7.71 10.04 17.12
N ILE A 109 8.04 9.05 16.29
CA ILE A 109 9.12 8.12 16.60
C ILE A 109 10.40 8.59 15.90
N LEU A 110 11.57 8.21 16.43
CA LEU A 110 12.84 8.66 15.87
C LEU A 110 12.96 8.31 14.37
N GLY A 111 13.05 9.36 13.54
CA GLY A 111 13.17 9.24 12.08
C GLY A 111 11.85 8.97 11.35
N TYR A 112 10.71 9.15 12.01
CA TYR A 112 9.39 8.95 11.40
C TYR A 112 8.29 9.69 12.16
N SER A 113 7.61 10.61 11.47
CA SER A 113 6.54 11.45 12.00
C SER A 113 5.22 11.23 11.25
N ARG A 114 4.14 11.84 11.77
CA ARG A 114 2.85 11.90 11.08
C ARG A 114 2.98 12.59 9.72
N GLU A 115 3.76 13.67 9.68
CA GLU A 115 4.03 14.47 8.48
C GLU A 115 4.75 13.64 7.42
N ASP A 116 5.73 12.81 7.84
CA ASP A 116 6.42 11.89 6.94
C ASP A 116 5.47 10.84 6.36
N HIS A 117 4.58 10.27 7.18
CA HIS A 117 3.59 9.26 6.77
C HIS A 117 2.61 9.81 5.74
N VAL A 118 2.03 10.98 6.00
CA VAL A 118 1.07 11.63 5.08
C VAL A 118 1.77 12.13 3.82
N GLY A 119 2.98 12.68 3.94
CA GLY A 119 3.79 13.07 2.78
C GLY A 119 4.08 11.88 1.86
N GLN A 120 4.37 10.71 2.44
CA GLN A 120 4.67 9.50 1.67
C GLN A 120 3.40 8.96 1.01
N TYR A 121 2.27 8.98 1.71
CA TYR A 121 0.97 8.65 1.12
C TYR A 121 0.69 9.48 -0.13
N ARG A 122 0.86 10.80 -0.07
CA ARG A 122 0.62 11.70 -1.21
C ARG A 122 1.53 11.38 -2.40
N PHE A 123 2.81 11.11 -2.14
CA PHE A 123 3.75 10.67 -3.18
C PHE A 123 3.32 9.34 -3.84
N ILE A 124 2.90 8.35 -3.05
CA ILE A 124 2.42 7.06 -3.57
C ILE A 124 1.12 7.24 -4.35
N ALA A 125 0.17 8.01 -3.83
CA ALA A 125 -1.10 8.32 -4.49
C ALA A 125 -0.88 8.91 -5.88
N ASN A 126 0.05 9.85 -6.04
CA ASN A 126 0.44 10.37 -7.36
C ASN A 126 0.97 9.26 -8.30
N ARG A 127 1.81 8.35 -7.80
CA ARG A 127 2.30 7.20 -8.60
C ARG A 127 1.15 6.30 -9.05
N ARG A 128 0.14 6.07 -8.20
CA ARG A 128 -1.04 5.25 -8.53
C ARG A 128 -1.94 5.95 -9.54
N ALA A 129 -2.22 7.25 -9.35
CA ALA A 129 -2.98 8.06 -10.30
C ALA A 129 -2.32 8.05 -11.69
N ARG A 130 -1.00 8.28 -11.78
CA ARG A 130 -0.25 8.18 -13.05
C ARG A 130 -0.34 6.79 -13.67
N SER A 131 -0.28 5.74 -12.86
CA SER A 131 -0.37 4.35 -13.34
C SER A 131 -1.74 4.05 -13.97
N LEU A 132 -2.81 4.57 -13.37
CA LEU A 132 -4.19 4.53 -13.88
C LEU A 132 -4.41 5.45 -15.10
N GLY A 133 -3.51 6.41 -15.33
CA GLY A 133 -3.60 7.38 -16.43
C GLY A 133 -4.45 8.60 -16.08
N PHE A 134 -4.45 9.01 -14.81
CA PHE A 134 -5.09 10.22 -14.31
C PHE A 134 -4.05 11.25 -13.88
N ASP A 135 -4.52 12.49 -13.72
CA ASP A 135 -3.72 13.58 -13.17
C ASP A 135 -3.34 13.32 -11.70
N GLU A 136 -2.25 13.95 -11.26
CA GLU A 136 -1.75 13.81 -9.90
C GLU A 136 -2.67 14.53 -8.90
N PRO A 137 -3.23 13.84 -7.89
CA PRO A 137 -4.06 14.49 -6.88
C PRO A 137 -3.26 15.43 -5.96
N TYR A 138 -1.95 15.21 -5.80
CA TYR A 138 -1.08 15.99 -4.91
C TYR A 138 0.17 16.53 -5.62
N PRO A 139 0.03 17.46 -6.58
CA PRO A 139 1.16 17.94 -7.38
C PRO A 139 2.34 18.44 -6.50
N GLY A 140 3.55 18.02 -6.84
CA GLY A 140 4.77 18.39 -6.11
C GLY A 140 5.03 17.61 -4.82
N ALA A 141 4.24 16.56 -4.54
CA ALA A 141 4.57 15.62 -3.47
C ALA A 141 5.82 14.81 -3.83
N GLU A 142 6.84 14.90 -2.98
CA GLU A 142 8.12 14.21 -3.09
C GLU A 142 8.18 13.02 -2.11
N PRO A 143 9.03 12.00 -2.36
CA PRO A 143 9.16 10.87 -1.45
C PRO A 143 9.78 11.30 -0.11
N THR A 144 8.98 11.35 0.96
CA THR A 144 9.45 11.64 2.32
C THR A 144 10.20 10.46 2.94
N LEU A 145 9.82 9.22 2.62
CA LEU A 145 10.45 8.01 3.12
C LEU A 145 11.31 7.36 2.03
N THR A 146 12.47 7.97 1.76
CA THR A 146 13.41 7.53 0.70
C THR A 146 13.92 6.10 0.87
N TRP A 147 13.86 5.55 2.07
CA TRP A 147 14.27 4.18 2.39
C TRP A 147 13.17 3.13 2.21
N LEU A 148 11.91 3.54 2.00
CA LEU A 148 10.78 2.61 1.98
C LEU A 148 10.84 1.63 0.79
N ASP A 149 11.19 2.14 -0.39
CA ASP A 149 11.35 1.31 -1.60
C ASP A 149 12.49 0.28 -1.44
N GLU A 150 13.59 0.65 -0.77
CA GLU A 150 14.69 -0.28 -0.46
C GLU A 150 14.21 -1.34 0.56
N GLN A 151 13.54 -0.91 1.61
CA GLN A 151 13.03 -1.80 2.65
C GLN A 151 12.03 -2.83 2.12
N ALA A 152 11.22 -2.41 1.13
CA ALA A 152 10.28 -3.26 0.42
C ALA A 152 10.97 -4.30 -0.47
N ASN A 153 12.06 -3.90 -1.12
CA ASN A 153 12.77 -4.70 -2.12
C ASN A 153 13.96 -5.49 -1.58
N LEU A 154 14.23 -5.45 -0.27
CA LEU A 154 15.29 -6.24 0.37
C LEU A 154 15.08 -7.74 0.08
N ARG A 155 15.75 -8.22 -0.97
CA ARG A 155 16.03 -9.64 -1.15
C ARG A 155 17.04 -10.00 -0.09
N LYS A 156 16.59 -10.70 0.96
CA LYS A 156 17.53 -11.45 1.79
C LYS A 156 18.16 -12.51 0.89
N GLU A 157 19.33 -12.22 0.32
CA GLU A 157 20.31 -13.26 0.11
C GLU A 157 20.66 -13.77 1.51
N LYS A 158 19.90 -14.76 2.01
CA LYS A 158 20.34 -15.52 3.16
C LYS A 158 21.56 -16.29 2.69
N ASN A 159 22.75 -15.87 3.13
CA ASN A 159 23.92 -16.72 3.08
C ASN A 159 23.56 -17.98 3.88
N PHE A 160 23.34 -19.07 3.15
CA PHE A 160 22.90 -20.37 3.67
C PHE A 160 23.85 -20.90 4.76
N PHE A 161 25.10 -20.40 4.77
CA PHE A 161 26.15 -20.78 5.71
C PHE A 161 26.17 -19.96 7.02
N GLU A 162 25.51 -18.80 7.08
CA GLU A 162 25.52 -17.92 8.27
C GLU A 162 24.23 -18.01 9.10
N THR A 163 23.17 -18.58 8.54
CA THR A 163 21.90 -18.73 9.24
C THR A 163 21.93 -19.99 10.09
N ARG A 164 22.01 -19.85 11.42
CA ARG A 164 21.79 -20.98 12.33
C ARG A 164 20.35 -21.45 12.15
N VAL A 165 20.17 -22.66 11.62
CA VAL A 165 18.86 -23.31 11.42
C VAL A 165 18.13 -23.34 12.76
N THR A 166 17.20 -22.41 12.96
CA THR A 166 16.34 -22.32 14.15
C THR A 166 14.93 -22.83 13.84
N GLU A 167 14.65 -23.15 12.58
CA GLU A 167 13.42 -23.83 12.15
C GLU A 167 13.64 -25.36 12.14
N TYR A 168 13.76 -25.94 13.33
CA TYR A 168 13.28 -27.29 13.61
C TYR A 168 12.88 -27.34 15.09
N GLN A 169 11.77 -26.67 15.44
CA GLN A 169 10.94 -27.24 16.51
C GLN A 169 10.07 -28.32 15.85
N ALA A 170 10.66 -29.50 15.64
CA ALA A 170 9.86 -30.71 15.63
C ALA A 170 9.26 -30.80 17.03
N GLY A 171 7.98 -30.44 17.17
CA GLY A 171 7.21 -30.60 18.38
C GLY A 171 7.21 -32.07 18.79
N GLY A 172 8.14 -32.46 19.64
CA GLY A 172 8.13 -33.74 20.33
C GLY A 172 7.03 -33.69 21.39
N LEU A 173 5.80 -34.03 21.02
CA LEU A 173 4.80 -34.46 21.98
C LEU A 173 5.34 -35.74 22.65
N LYS A 174 5.80 -35.61 23.89
CA LYS A 174 5.97 -36.75 24.78
C LYS A 174 4.66 -36.93 25.53
N TRP A 175 3.98 -38.03 25.24
CA TRP A 175 3.03 -38.61 26.18
C TRP A 175 3.76 -39.70 26.97
N GLU A 176 3.49 -39.69 28.27
CA GLU A 176 4.16 -40.37 29.41
C GLU A 176 5.35 -39.63 30.05
#